data_AF-A0A6C0EPQ1-F1
#
_entry.id   AF-A0A6C0EPQ1-F1
#
_cell.length_a   1.000
_cell.length_b   1.000
_cell.length_c   1.000
_cell.angle_alpha   90.00
_cell.angle_beta   90.00
_cell.angle_gamma   90.00
#
_symmetry.space_group_name_H-M   'P 1'
#
loop_
_entity.id
_entity.type
_entity.pdbx_description
1 polymer ?
#
loop_
_entity_poly.entity_id
_entity_poly.type
_entity_poly.pdbx_seq_one_letter_code
_entity_poly.pdbx_strand_id
1 'polypeptide(L)' 'MLLLTILFYILIILLIFIIKPSIMFDIYGNIKTYNSKSLLTLDIIYPIIALLTYYFILVIKVILIS' A
#
# COMPACT_ATOMS: atom_id res chain seq x y z
N MET A 1 -18.09 9.91 -4.94
CA MET A 1 -16.79 9.49 -5.52
C MET A 1 -15.62 9.77 -4.61
N LEU A 2 -15.39 11.02 -4.17
CA LEU A 2 -14.22 11.37 -3.34
C LEU A 2 -14.17 10.58 -2.00
N LEU A 3 -15.31 10.37 -1.35
CA LEU A 3 -15.42 9.50 -0.17
C LEU A 3 -14.96 8.06 -0.45
N LEU A 4 -15.36 7.49 -1.60
CA LEU A 4 -14.97 6.14 -2.02
C LEU A 4 -13.45 6.04 -2.22
N THR A 5 -12.83 7.10 -2.75
CA THR A 5 -11.38 7.19 -2.92
C THR A 5 -10.63 7.19 -1.60
N ILE A 6 -11.11 7.98 -0.63
CA ILE A 6 -10.52 8.02 0.70
C ILE A 6 -10.66 6.65 1.38
N LEU A 7 -11.83 6.02 1.29
CA LEU A 7 -12.06 4.69 1.86
C LEU A 7 -11.16 3.62 1.23
N PHE A 8 -11.00 3.63 -0.09
CA PHE A 8 -10.13 2.68 -0.79
C PHE A 8 -8.66 2.88 -0.42
N TYR A 9 -8.22 4.13 -0.29
CA TYR A 9 -6.87 4.46 0.19
C TYR A 9 -6.60 3.96 1.60
N ILE A 10 -7.54 4.19 2.54
CA ILE A 10 -7.45 3.68 3.91
C ILE A 10 -7.38 2.15 3.92
N LEU A 11 -8.17 1.47 3.08
CA LEU A 11 -8.17 0.01 2.97
C LEU A 11 -6.82 -0.54 2.50
N ILE A 12 -6.18 0.10 1.52
CA ILE A 12 -4.85 -0.32 1.06
C ILE A 12 -3.81 -0.13 2.16
N ILE A 13 -3.84 1.01 2.86
CA ILE A 13 -2.94 1.25 4.01
C ILE A 13 -3.11 0.16 5.07
N LEU A 14 -4.35 -0.16 5.45
CA LEU A 14 -4.63 -1.20 6.44
C LEU A 14 -4.08 -2.57 5.99
N LEU A 15 -4.25 -2.92 4.72
CA LEU A 15 -3.68 -4.15 4.15
C LEU A 15 -2.16 -4.21 4.31
N ILE A 16 -1.46 -3.10 4.07
CA ILE A 16 0.00 -3.04 4.20
C ILE A 16 0.41 -3.20 5.66
N PHE A 17 -0.31 -2.56 6.59
CA PHE A 17 -0.05 -2.73 8.02
C PHE A 17 -0.29 -4.16 8.50
N ILE A 18 -1.25 -4.88 7.93
CA ILE A 18 -1.51 -6.30 8.22
C ILE A 18 -0.40 -7.19 7.64
N ILE A 19 0.10 -6.88 6.44
CA ILE A 19 1.11 -7.68 5.76
C ILE A 19 2.52 -7.43 6.34
N LYS A 20 2.81 -6.22 6.82
CA LYS A 20 4.11 -5.84 7.41
C LYS A 20 4.63 -6.80 8.50
N PRO A 21 3.85 -7.17 9.54
CA PRO A 21 4.32 -8.13 10.53
C PRO A 21 4.58 -9.50 9.90
N SER A 22 3.73 -9.98 8.99
CA SER A 22 3.93 -11.24 8.27
C SER A 22 5.24 -11.26 7.48
N ILE A 23 5.59 -10.13 6.85
CA ILE A 23 6.89 -9.96 6.17
C ILE A 23 8.04 -9.93 7.17
N MET A 24 7.86 -9.32 8.35
CA MET A 24 8.91 -9.20 9.37
C MET A 24 9.33 -10.52 10.02
N PHE A 25 8.46 -11.52 10.04
CA PHE A 25 8.76 -12.83 10.65
C PHE A 25 9.14 -13.88 9.61
N ASP A 26 10.06 -14.77 9.98
CA ASP A 26 10.36 -15.98 9.22
C ASP A 26 9.41 -17.13 9.56
N ILE A 27 9.46 -18.22 8.80
CA ILE A 27 8.65 -19.44 9.01
C ILE A 27 8.84 -19.98 10.45
N TYR A 28 10.01 -19.70 11.03
CA TYR A 28 10.38 -20.08 12.40
C TYR A 28 10.03 -19.02 13.46
N GLY A 29 9.35 -17.94 13.10
CA GLY A 29 8.99 -16.85 14.02
C GLY A 29 10.12 -15.88 14.37
N ASN A 30 11.29 -16.02 13.75
CA ASN A 30 12.43 -15.12 13.96
C ASN A 30 12.23 -13.81 13.18
N ILE A 31 12.70 -12.68 13.73
CA ILE A 31 12.68 -11.40 13.03
C ILE A 31 13.69 -11.44 11.88
N LYS A 32 13.22 -11.29 10.64
CA LYS A 32 14.11 -11.16 9.48
C LYS A 32 14.91 -9.86 9.61
N THR A 33 16.24 -9.96 9.60
CA THR A 33 17.12 -8.80 9.61
C THR A 33 17.10 -8.15 8.23
N TYR A 34 16.24 -7.14 8.06
CA TYR A 34 16.21 -6.33 6.86
C TYR A 34 17.51 -5.52 6.78
N ASN A 35 18.33 -5.79 5.77
CA ASN A 35 19.52 -5.00 5.50
C ASN A 35 19.07 -3.56 5.19
N SER A 36 19.65 -2.57 5.88
CA SER A 36 19.26 -1.14 5.82
C SER A 36 19.44 -0.49 4.44
N LYS A 37 19.98 -1.23 3.46
CA LYS A 37 20.09 -0.85 2.04
C LYS A 37 18.81 -1.10 1.22
N SER A 38 17.72 -1.53 1.85
CA SER A 38 16.41 -1.67 1.20
C SER A 38 15.88 -0.28 0.79
N LEU A 39 15.99 0.04 -0.50
CA LEU A 39 15.46 1.26 -1.15
C LEU A 39 13.94 1.46 -0.96
N LEU A 40 13.21 0.41 -0.59
CA LEU A 40 11.77 0.44 -0.34
C LEU A 40 11.53 0.52 1.17
N THR A 41 11.89 1.65 1.79
CA THR A 41 11.43 1.96 3.14
C THR A 41 9.93 2.32 3.09
N LEU A 42 9.22 2.06 4.19
CA LEU A 42 7.78 2.35 4.27
C LEU A 42 7.46 3.81 3.96
N ASP A 43 8.36 4.70 4.32
CA ASP A 43 8.26 6.14 4.07
C ASP A 43 8.17 6.47 2.57
N ILE A 44 8.78 5.65 1.71
CA ILE A 44 8.73 5.78 0.25
C ILE A 44 7.52 5.02 -0.32
N ILE A 45 7.16 3.90 0.29
CA ILE A 45 6.04 3.05 -0.15
C ILE A 45 4.70 3.81 -0.01
N TYR A 46 4.43 4.48 1.12
CA TYR A 46 3.17 5.19 1.35
C TYR A 46 2.81 6.22 0.25
N PRO A 47 3.69 7.16 -0.15
CA PRO A 47 3.36 8.12 -1.20
C PRO A 47 3.17 7.46 -2.57
N ILE A 48 3.91 6.40 -2.89
CA ILE A 48 3.74 5.64 -4.14
C ILE A 48 2.34 5.01 -4.18
N ILE A 49 1.90 4.41 -3.08
CA ILE A 49 0.56 3.84 -2.97
C ILE A 49 -0.51 4.92 -3.11
N ALA A 50 -0.35 6.07 -2.45
CA ALA A 50 -1.31 7.16 -2.56
C ALA A 50 -1.51 7.60 -4.02
N LEU A 51 -0.41 7.76 -4.77
CA LEU A 51 -0.44 8.09 -6.20
C LEU A 51 -1.12 7.00 -7.03
N LEU A 52 -0.78 5.72 -6.81
CA LEU A 52 -1.40 4.59 -7.51
C LEU A 52 -2.89 4.48 -7.24
N THR A 53 -3.30 4.71 -5.99
CA THR A 53 -4.72 4.65 -5.59
C THR A 53 -5.54 5.71 -6.31
N TYR A 54 -5.00 6.94 -6.36
CA TYR A 54 -5.64 8.04 -7.06
C TYR A 54 -5.72 7.77 -8.57
N TYR A 55 -4.63 7.27 -9.18
CA TYR A 55 -4.59 6.91 -10.59
C TYR A 55 -5.64 5.85 -10.94
N PHE A 56 -5.75 4.78 -10.14
CA PHE A 56 -6.69 3.69 -10.40
C PHE A 56 -8.14 4.17 -10.43
N ILE A 57 -8.50 5.09 -9.55
CA ILE A 57 -9.85 5.65 -9.50
C ILE A 57 -10.12 6.60 -10.67
N LEU A 58 -9.10 7.35 -11.11
CA LEU A 58 -9.20 8.16 -12.32
C LEU A 58 -9.51 7.28 -13.54
N VAL A 59 -8.81 6.15 -13.68
CA VAL A 59 -9.05 5.18 -14.75
C VAL A 59 -10.48 4.62 -14.68
N ILE A 60 -10.93 4.18 -13.50
CA ILE A 60 -12.32 3.71 -13.31
C ILE A 60 -13.32 4.80 -13.69
N LYS A 61 -13.08 6.05 -13.28
CA LYS A 61 -13.95 7.18 -13.60
C LYS A 61 -14.04 7.40 -15.10
N VAL A 62 -12.91 7.39 -15.81
CA VAL A 62 -12.87 7.56 -17.27
C VAL A 62 -13.63 6.42 -17.97
N ILE A 63 -13.46 5.18 -17.52
CA ILE A 63 -14.16 4.02 -18.08
C ILE A 63 -15.68 4.07 -17.85
N LEU A 64 -16.12 4.54 -16.67
CA LEU A 64 -17.55 4.62 -16.32
C LEU A 64 -18.28 5.84 -16.92
N ILE A 65 -17.55 6.88 -17.30
CA ILE A 65 -18.11 8.10 -17.91
C ILE A 65 -17.98 8.10 -19.44
N SER A 66 -17.09 7.27 -20.00
CA SER A 66 -17.05 6.91 -21.42
C SER A 66 -18.13 5.89 -21.77
#